data_AF-A0A2D7V7T0-F1
#
_entry.id   AF-A0A2D7V7T0-F1
#
_cell.length_a   1.000
_cell.length_b   1.000
_cell.length_c   1.000
_cell.angle_alpha   90.00
_cell.angle_beta   90.00
_cell.angle_gamma   90.00
#
_symmetry.space_group_name_H-M   'P 1'
#
loop_
_entity.id
_entity.type
_entity.pdbx_description
1 polymer ?
#
loop_
_entity_poly.entity_id
_entity_poly.type
_entity_poly.pdbx_seq_one_letter_code
_entity_poly.pdbx_strand_id
1 'polypeptide(L)'
;MKSKNIFLLLIALMAFVLFLLRDRFAHTPSKSAYEEQMDKVKIDPKTTSKSAVEITFPLLAEARPTDLIDMNLAFPESLEKLNGRKVRMIGFMAPFDSLEDMRRCMIVPSYVGCTFCSPPNLRQVVYVTQGGDDSSEKTYSFIEEPSHVVGTLRISLPESSHEGKKHGFVYSIEDAEVTVHTGEAPQRAPSHASPGAHNKDGSAESLSAIAPVDLIPQVAKLLGQKPLHPIIIQRVSAQEFGQLVWNDLKATFPKGSRDARTQAFNLLRLLPEGIDWLQILAGLELGRRAAISDENGTRVLVLDSVPIDHPFVRLELVGAIADGLLRQRFAKDGLNDWAEMEKNEDTRRARKSLRLGIKKTVIRRYAISKGISPKIPPPAEFEPSVRAIGRDSMFDRWYSLPAFLGPFFVDFMVGPTGPLEQMERAFKGPPRTMMEFLRPLWYENASLWKQDPVPSDFAERIMQSPPALTDVLGVGGLIPWLAQPNSSYVARTIAGKWAGDRWAVWQFPDGSAALLLETRWQDEESAVRFRNAIPNHPYQWNFPHESGSSTVRVLRGSSSEALNRLDPFAP
;
A
#
# COMPACT_ATOMS: atom_id res chain seq x y z
N MET A 1 32.66 -25.73 -10.21
CA MET A 1 32.12 -26.23 -8.92
C MET A 1 31.58 -25.16 -7.97
N LYS A 2 31.79 -23.85 -8.17
CA LYS A 2 31.31 -22.80 -7.23
C LYS A 2 29.85 -22.34 -7.40
N SER A 3 29.21 -22.52 -8.56
CA SER A 3 27.84 -22.02 -8.79
C SER A 3 26.72 -22.93 -8.25
N LYS A 4 26.93 -24.25 -8.18
CA LYS A 4 25.92 -25.19 -7.64
C LYS A 4 25.62 -24.94 -6.16
N ASN A 5 26.60 -24.49 -5.38
CA ASN A 5 26.43 -24.23 -3.96
C ASN A 5 25.64 -22.93 -3.68
N ILE A 6 25.70 -21.94 -4.57
CA ILE A 6 24.94 -20.69 -4.43
C ILE A 6 23.45 -20.93 -4.73
N PHE A 7 23.15 -21.78 -5.72
CA PHE A 7 21.79 -22.12 -6.09
C PHE A 7 21.07 -22.92 -4.99
N LEU A 8 21.75 -23.91 -4.39
CA LEU A 8 21.23 -24.67 -3.24
C LEU A 8 20.96 -23.77 -2.02
N LEU A 9 21.81 -22.77 -1.78
CA LEU A 9 21.63 -21.83 -0.66
C LEU A 9 20.41 -20.93 -0.85
N LEU A 10 20.13 -20.50 -2.09
CA LEU A 10 18.96 -19.70 -2.45
C LEU A 10 17.65 -20.50 -2.30
N ILE A 11 17.64 -21.77 -2.71
CA ILE A 11 16.49 -22.65 -2.53
C ILE A 11 16.22 -22.91 -1.04
N ALA A 12 17.26 -23.18 -0.26
CA ALA A 12 17.14 -23.37 1.18
C ALA A 12 16.60 -22.10 1.89
N LEU A 13 17.07 -20.92 1.49
CA LEU A 13 16.59 -19.64 2.02
C LEU A 13 15.11 -19.42 1.67
N MET A 14 14.70 -19.74 0.44
CA MET A 14 13.31 -19.58 -0.01
C MET A 14 12.37 -20.57 0.70
N ALA A 15 12.79 -21.83 0.86
CA ALA A 15 12.06 -22.83 1.63
C ALA A 15 11.92 -22.44 3.11
N PHE A 16 12.95 -21.84 3.70
CA PHE A 16 12.91 -21.34 5.08
C PHE A 16 11.96 -20.15 5.23
N VAL A 17 11.93 -19.22 4.27
CA VAL A 17 10.96 -18.12 4.24
C VAL A 17 9.52 -18.64 4.10
N LEU A 18 9.28 -19.65 3.26
CA LEU A 18 7.97 -20.28 3.12
C LEU A 18 7.54 -21.03 4.40
N PHE A 19 8.47 -21.69 5.08
CA PHE A 19 8.20 -22.35 6.37
C PHE A 19 7.80 -21.35 7.46
N LEU A 20 8.48 -20.20 7.55
CA LEU A 20 8.11 -19.14 8.50
C LEU A 20 6.76 -18.46 8.16
N LEU A 21 6.33 -18.51 6.91
CA LEU A 21 5.00 -18.05 6.50
C LEU A 21 3.91 -19.08 6.88
N ARG A 22 4.18 -20.39 6.77
CA ARG A 22 3.25 -21.47 7.12
C ARG A 22 2.78 -21.43 8.58
N ASP A 23 3.71 -21.19 9.51
CA ASP A 23 3.41 -21.18 10.95
C ASP A 23 2.56 -19.96 11.38
N ARG A 24 2.42 -18.95 10.51
CA ARG A 24 1.67 -17.72 10.79
C ARG A 24 0.21 -17.72 10.33
N PHE A 25 -0.23 -18.73 9.59
CA PHE A 25 -1.61 -18.81 9.06
C PHE A 25 -2.50 -19.85 9.78
N ALA A 26 -1.99 -20.53 10.81
CA ALA A 26 -2.77 -21.44 11.65
C ALA A 26 -3.48 -20.68 12.79
N HIS A 27 -4.41 -19.78 12.44
CA HIS A 27 -5.38 -19.26 13.40
C HIS A 27 -6.79 -19.48 12.87
N THR A 28 -7.56 -20.27 13.61
CA THR A 28 -8.97 -20.59 13.36
C THR A 28 -9.84 -19.35 13.60
N PRO A 29 -10.57 -18.81 12.61
CA PRO A 29 -11.56 -17.77 12.86
C PRO A 29 -12.91 -18.37 13.29
N SER A 30 -13.63 -17.66 14.15
CA SER A 30 -15.01 -17.98 14.51
C SER A 30 -15.97 -17.69 13.35
N LYS A 31 -17.05 -18.48 13.28
CA LYS A 31 -18.12 -18.37 12.29
C LYS A 31 -18.66 -16.94 12.18
N SER A 32 -18.75 -16.42 10.96
CA SER A 32 -19.38 -15.13 10.66
C SER A 32 -20.53 -15.31 9.65
N ALA A 33 -21.41 -14.31 9.59
CA ALA A 33 -22.73 -14.27 8.96
C ALA A 33 -22.79 -14.48 7.42
N TYR A 34 -21.73 -14.98 6.78
CA TYR A 34 -21.73 -15.37 5.36
C TYR A 34 -22.40 -16.74 5.10
N GLU A 35 -22.73 -17.51 6.15
CA GLU A 35 -23.28 -18.87 6.06
C GLU A 35 -24.71 -18.93 5.45
N GLU A 36 -25.52 -17.86 5.51
CA GLU A 36 -26.92 -17.95 5.05
C GLU A 36 -27.13 -17.82 3.52
N GLN A 37 -26.10 -17.44 2.75
CA GLN A 37 -26.27 -17.20 1.31
C GLN A 37 -25.65 -18.26 0.38
N MET A 38 -24.79 -19.16 0.87
CA MET A 38 -24.13 -20.17 0.01
C MET A 38 -24.67 -21.60 0.13
N ASP A 39 -25.50 -21.91 1.13
CA ASP A 39 -25.98 -23.29 1.39
C ASP A 39 -27.11 -23.80 0.46
N LYS A 40 -27.36 -23.10 -0.66
CA LYS A 40 -28.43 -23.45 -1.62
C LYS A 40 -27.99 -23.68 -3.05
N VAL A 41 -26.71 -23.94 -3.31
CA VAL A 41 -26.25 -24.37 -4.64
C VAL A 41 -25.82 -25.83 -4.61
N LYS A 42 -26.80 -26.76 -4.68
CA LYS A 42 -26.52 -28.16 -5.03
C LYS A 42 -26.15 -28.22 -6.51
N ILE A 43 -24.86 -28.30 -6.82
CA ILE A 43 -24.36 -28.50 -8.19
C ILE A 43 -24.48 -29.99 -8.51
N ASP A 44 -25.33 -30.32 -9.49
CA ASP A 44 -25.48 -31.68 -10.03
C ASP A 44 -24.24 -32.07 -10.86
N PRO A 45 -23.47 -33.11 -10.46
CA PRO A 45 -22.22 -33.49 -11.11
C PRO A 45 -22.37 -34.19 -12.48
N LYS A 46 -23.60 -34.44 -12.97
CA LYS A 46 -23.81 -35.27 -14.17
C LYS A 46 -24.17 -34.53 -15.45
N THR A 47 -24.15 -33.20 -15.47
CA THR A 47 -24.49 -32.45 -16.69
C THR A 47 -23.47 -31.35 -16.97
N THR A 48 -22.34 -31.68 -17.61
CA THR A 48 -21.64 -30.80 -18.57
C THR A 48 -20.38 -31.45 -19.15
N SER A 49 -20.51 -32.18 -20.26
CA SER A 49 -19.46 -32.19 -21.29
C SER A 49 -19.50 -30.83 -22.01
N LYS A 50 -19.19 -29.75 -21.28
CA LYS A 50 -18.95 -28.43 -21.86
C LYS A 50 -17.45 -28.25 -21.90
N SER A 51 -16.95 -27.93 -23.10
CA SER A 51 -15.57 -27.48 -23.35
C SER A 51 -15.06 -26.62 -22.19
N ALA A 52 -13.84 -26.90 -21.73
CA ALA A 52 -13.19 -26.15 -20.66
C ALA A 52 -13.25 -24.64 -20.92
N VAL A 53 -13.64 -23.86 -19.90
CA VAL A 53 -13.76 -22.41 -20.02
C VAL A 53 -12.37 -21.79 -19.98
N GLU A 54 -12.09 -20.87 -20.90
CA GLU A 54 -10.81 -20.18 -20.94
C GLU A 54 -10.69 -19.14 -19.83
N ILE A 55 -9.56 -19.16 -19.11
CA ILE A 55 -9.19 -18.14 -18.13
C ILE A 55 -7.83 -17.55 -18.47
N THR A 56 -7.61 -16.29 -18.09
CA THR A 56 -6.41 -15.54 -18.43
C THR A 56 -5.82 -14.84 -17.21
N PHE A 57 -4.52 -14.52 -17.24
CA PHE A 57 -3.89 -13.75 -16.15
C PHE A 57 -4.50 -12.37 -15.90
N PRO A 58 -4.97 -11.63 -16.92
CA PRO A 58 -5.79 -10.45 -16.70
C PRO A 58 -7.01 -10.71 -15.81
N LEU A 59 -7.79 -11.77 -16.06
CA LEU A 59 -8.95 -12.14 -15.23
C LEU A 59 -8.52 -12.50 -13.80
N LEU A 60 -7.46 -13.28 -13.62
CA LEU A 60 -6.93 -13.63 -12.29
C LEU A 60 -6.43 -12.40 -11.52
N ALA A 61 -5.86 -11.42 -12.22
CA ALA A 61 -5.40 -10.17 -11.62
C ALA A 61 -6.55 -9.26 -11.16
N GLU A 62 -7.80 -9.55 -11.54
CA GLU A 62 -8.97 -8.78 -11.11
C GLU A 62 -9.37 -9.05 -9.66
N ALA A 63 -8.98 -10.16 -9.04
CA ALA A 63 -9.23 -10.34 -7.61
C ALA A 63 -8.50 -9.25 -6.83
N ARG A 64 -9.15 -8.60 -5.88
CA ARG A 64 -8.62 -7.38 -5.23
C ARG A 64 -8.48 -7.61 -3.75
N PRO A 65 -7.41 -7.10 -3.11
CA PRO A 65 -7.43 -6.98 -1.67
C PRO A 65 -8.60 -6.08 -1.27
N THR A 66 -9.45 -6.54 -0.37
CA THR A 66 -10.49 -5.73 0.27
C THR A 66 -10.00 -5.13 1.58
N ASP A 67 -8.86 -5.62 2.07
CA ASP A 67 -8.28 -5.26 3.36
C ASP A 67 -6.75 -5.42 3.30
N LEU A 68 -5.99 -4.40 3.68
CA LEU A 68 -4.51 -4.43 3.72
C LEU A 68 -3.95 -4.92 5.06
N ILE A 69 -4.80 -5.20 6.03
CA ILE A 69 -4.42 -5.78 7.32
C ILE A 69 -4.57 -7.29 7.26
N ASP A 70 -5.78 -7.76 6.96
CA ASP A 70 -6.08 -9.19 6.94
C ASP A 70 -5.70 -9.82 5.58
N MET A 71 -5.40 -8.98 4.58
CA MET A 71 -5.06 -9.39 3.21
C MET A 71 -6.16 -10.23 2.53
N ASN A 72 -7.41 -10.06 2.97
CA ASN A 72 -8.58 -10.69 2.37
C ASN A 72 -8.72 -10.25 0.91
N LEU A 73 -9.14 -11.18 0.05
CA LEU A 73 -9.37 -10.94 -1.37
C LEU A 73 -10.86 -11.03 -1.68
N ALA A 74 -11.38 -10.09 -2.47
CA ALA A 74 -12.62 -10.25 -3.20
C ALA A 74 -12.33 -10.70 -4.63
N PHE A 75 -13.16 -11.59 -5.13
CA PHE A 75 -13.05 -12.13 -6.49
C PHE A 75 -14.20 -11.56 -7.34
N PRO A 76 -13.99 -11.25 -8.63
CA PRO A 76 -15.10 -10.87 -9.49
C PRO A 76 -16.04 -12.07 -9.68
N GLU A 77 -17.34 -11.80 -9.79
CA GLU A 77 -18.38 -12.83 -9.94
C GLU A 77 -18.08 -13.79 -11.12
N SER A 78 -17.50 -13.26 -12.20
CA SER A 78 -17.05 -14.04 -13.36
C SER A 78 -16.03 -15.11 -13.00
N LEU A 79 -15.11 -14.83 -12.06
CA LEU A 79 -14.08 -15.75 -11.60
C LEU A 79 -14.62 -16.70 -10.52
N GLU A 80 -15.47 -16.21 -9.60
CA GLU A 80 -16.11 -17.04 -8.57
C GLU A 80 -16.95 -18.17 -9.18
N LYS A 81 -17.70 -17.88 -10.25
CA LYS A 81 -18.49 -18.86 -11.01
C LYS A 81 -17.64 -19.96 -11.67
N LEU A 82 -16.31 -19.80 -11.74
CA LEU A 82 -15.38 -20.78 -12.29
C LEU A 82 -14.75 -21.66 -11.21
N ASN A 83 -14.91 -21.34 -9.93
CA ASN A 83 -14.40 -22.16 -8.83
C ASN A 83 -15.04 -23.57 -8.88
N GLY A 84 -14.21 -24.60 -8.84
CA GLY A 84 -14.61 -26.00 -8.98
C GLY A 84 -14.96 -26.44 -10.40
N ARG A 85 -14.79 -25.58 -11.42
CA ARG A 85 -15.10 -25.93 -12.82
C ARG A 85 -13.83 -26.26 -13.61
N LYS A 86 -14.01 -27.06 -14.67
CA LYS A 86 -12.95 -27.33 -15.63
C LYS A 86 -12.64 -26.10 -16.48
N VAL A 87 -11.41 -25.62 -16.38
CA VAL A 87 -10.89 -24.44 -17.09
C VAL A 87 -9.71 -24.82 -17.97
N ARG A 88 -9.35 -23.92 -18.89
CA ARG A 88 -8.11 -23.96 -19.63
C ARG A 88 -7.38 -22.62 -19.53
N MET A 89 -6.06 -22.63 -19.47
CA MET A 89 -5.23 -21.42 -19.50
C MET A 89 -3.91 -21.66 -20.23
N ILE A 90 -3.29 -20.57 -20.69
CA ILE A 90 -1.95 -20.59 -21.26
C ILE A 90 -1.03 -19.84 -20.30
N GLY A 91 0.16 -20.39 -20.04
CA GLY A 91 1.18 -19.75 -19.23
C GLY A 91 2.52 -20.45 -19.34
N PHE A 92 3.55 -19.95 -18.65
CA PHE A 92 4.85 -20.60 -18.60
C PHE A 92 4.97 -21.46 -17.35
N MET A 93 5.51 -22.67 -17.52
CA MET A 93 5.76 -23.59 -16.42
C MET A 93 6.97 -23.12 -15.59
N ALA A 94 6.83 -23.18 -14.27
CA ALA A 94 7.90 -23.02 -13.31
C ALA A 94 7.92 -24.22 -12.36
N PRO A 95 9.09 -24.78 -12.01
CA PRO A 95 9.17 -25.79 -10.96
C PRO A 95 8.67 -25.23 -9.64
N PHE A 96 7.89 -26.02 -8.88
CA PHE A 96 7.52 -25.67 -7.51
C PHE A 96 8.46 -26.31 -6.49
N ASP A 97 8.61 -27.63 -6.54
CA ASP A 97 9.36 -28.43 -5.57
C ASP A 97 10.42 -29.36 -6.20
N SER A 98 10.18 -29.85 -7.43
CA SER A 98 11.09 -30.74 -8.15
C SER A 98 11.37 -30.25 -9.57
N LEU A 99 12.60 -30.46 -10.06
CA LEU A 99 13.00 -30.26 -11.45
C LEU A 99 12.88 -31.54 -12.29
N GLU A 100 12.88 -32.70 -11.63
CA GLU A 100 12.83 -34.02 -12.27
C GLU A 100 11.39 -34.50 -12.48
N ASP A 101 10.47 -34.02 -11.64
CA ASP A 101 9.05 -34.35 -11.72
C ASP A 101 8.19 -33.09 -11.56
N MET A 102 7.60 -32.65 -12.65
CA MET A 102 6.70 -31.47 -12.74
C MET A 102 5.27 -31.79 -12.32
N ARG A 103 5.05 -32.87 -11.56
CA ARG A 103 3.73 -33.19 -11.00
C ARG A 103 3.13 -32.00 -10.25
N ARG A 104 3.98 -31.23 -9.55
CA ARG A 104 3.62 -29.95 -8.95
C ARG A 104 4.43 -28.85 -9.61
N CYS A 105 3.75 -27.90 -10.22
CA CYS A 105 4.39 -26.76 -10.86
C CYS A 105 3.61 -25.47 -10.60
N MET A 106 4.21 -24.35 -10.95
CA MET A 106 3.54 -23.06 -11.01
C MET A 106 3.37 -22.66 -12.47
N ILE A 107 2.27 -21.98 -12.77
CA ILE A 107 2.02 -21.38 -14.08
C ILE A 107 2.00 -19.86 -13.93
N VAL A 108 2.85 -19.18 -14.71
CA VAL A 108 3.13 -17.74 -14.62
C VAL A 108 2.93 -17.03 -15.97
N PRO A 109 2.67 -15.71 -15.98
CA PRO A 109 2.38 -14.96 -17.21
C PRO A 109 3.60 -14.73 -18.12
N SER A 110 4.81 -15.00 -17.62
CA SER A 110 6.06 -14.76 -18.34
C SER A 110 7.11 -15.80 -17.97
N TYR A 111 7.98 -16.13 -18.92
CA TYR A 111 9.03 -17.14 -18.76
C TYR A 111 9.92 -16.91 -17.51
N VAL A 112 10.16 -18.01 -16.79
CA VAL A 112 10.91 -18.07 -15.54
C VAL A 112 12.39 -18.06 -15.88
N GLY A 113 12.99 -16.88 -15.89
CA GLY A 113 14.37 -16.69 -16.39
C GLY A 113 14.61 -15.28 -16.95
N CYS A 114 13.53 -14.51 -17.15
CA CYS A 114 13.63 -13.11 -17.46
C CYS A 114 14.21 -12.32 -16.26
N THR A 115 15.53 -12.11 -16.25
CA THR A 115 16.24 -11.31 -15.23
C THR A 115 15.72 -9.87 -15.14
N PHE A 116 15.04 -9.40 -16.20
CA PHE A 116 14.56 -8.04 -16.36
C PHE A 116 13.05 -7.88 -16.15
N CYS A 117 12.33 -8.96 -15.83
CA CYS A 117 10.90 -8.91 -15.59
C CYS A 117 10.64 -8.66 -14.10
N SER A 118 9.59 -7.89 -13.78
CA SER A 118 9.13 -7.81 -12.40
C SER A 118 8.52 -9.15 -12.00
N PRO A 119 8.77 -9.65 -10.77
CA PRO A 119 8.17 -10.90 -10.31
C PRO A 119 6.64 -10.84 -10.38
N PRO A 120 5.94 -11.94 -10.76
CA PRO A 120 4.48 -11.99 -10.78
C PRO A 120 3.91 -11.64 -9.41
N ASN A 121 2.74 -10.98 -9.39
CA ASN A 121 1.99 -10.82 -8.15
C ASN A 121 1.50 -12.21 -7.69
N LEU A 122 1.28 -12.43 -6.40
CA LEU A 122 0.72 -13.69 -5.88
C LEU A 122 -0.60 -14.10 -6.57
N ARG A 123 -1.40 -13.14 -7.04
CA ARG A 123 -2.63 -13.36 -7.83
C ARG A 123 -2.39 -13.74 -9.29
N GLN A 124 -1.15 -13.76 -9.73
CA GLN A 124 -0.72 -14.07 -11.10
C GLN A 124 0.15 -15.32 -11.15
N VAL A 125 0.15 -16.09 -10.07
CA VAL A 125 0.81 -17.39 -10.02
C VAL A 125 -0.27 -18.42 -9.72
N VAL A 126 -0.38 -19.42 -10.59
CA VAL A 126 -1.35 -20.51 -10.44
C VAL A 126 -0.59 -21.76 -10.06
N TYR A 127 -0.96 -22.36 -8.93
CA TYR A 127 -0.41 -23.65 -8.53
C TYR A 127 -1.08 -24.78 -9.32
N VAL A 128 -0.31 -25.72 -9.85
CA VAL A 128 -0.85 -26.79 -10.70
C VAL A 128 -0.42 -28.14 -10.17
N THR A 129 -1.39 -29.03 -10.00
CA THR A 129 -1.17 -30.46 -9.75
C THR A 129 -1.56 -31.26 -10.97
N GLN A 130 -0.63 -32.06 -11.47
CA GLN A 130 -0.85 -32.97 -12.60
C GLN A 130 -1.13 -34.39 -12.12
N GLY A 131 -2.06 -35.06 -12.80
CA GLY A 131 -2.46 -36.43 -12.50
C GLY A 131 -3.33 -36.59 -11.25
N GLY A 132 -4.26 -37.55 -11.30
CA GLY A 132 -5.10 -37.91 -10.15
C GLY A 132 -4.38 -38.81 -9.13
N ASP A 133 -5.08 -39.19 -8.06
CA ASP A 133 -4.54 -39.99 -6.94
C ASP A 133 -3.91 -41.33 -7.38
N ASP A 134 -4.36 -41.92 -8.49
CA ASP A 134 -3.88 -43.21 -9.01
C ASP A 134 -2.62 -43.12 -9.90
N SER A 135 -2.02 -41.94 -10.08
CA SER A 135 -0.93 -41.70 -11.05
C SER A 135 0.49 -41.72 -10.47
N SER A 136 0.74 -42.51 -9.42
CA SER A 136 2.02 -42.50 -8.69
C SER A 136 3.26 -42.92 -9.50
N GLU A 137 3.08 -43.57 -10.65
CA GLU A 137 4.19 -44.06 -11.49
C GLU A 137 4.57 -43.13 -12.65
N LYS A 138 3.79 -42.08 -12.94
CA LYS A 138 4.05 -41.18 -14.07
C LYS A 138 4.88 -39.98 -13.64
N THR A 139 6.07 -39.82 -14.23
CA THR A 139 6.87 -38.59 -14.11
C THR A 139 6.43 -37.56 -15.15
N TYR A 140 6.38 -36.29 -14.75
CA TYR A 140 6.00 -35.19 -15.64
C TYR A 140 7.24 -34.37 -15.99
N SER A 141 7.50 -34.18 -17.29
CA SER A 141 8.67 -33.42 -17.76
C SER A 141 8.43 -31.91 -17.71
N PHE A 142 9.52 -31.15 -17.59
CA PHE A 142 9.51 -29.70 -17.79
C PHE A 142 9.19 -29.33 -19.23
N ILE A 143 8.37 -28.29 -19.41
CA ILE A 143 8.07 -27.69 -20.69
C ILE A 143 8.66 -26.28 -20.69
N GLU A 144 9.58 -26.02 -21.61
CA GLU A 144 10.24 -24.71 -21.72
C GLU A 144 9.34 -23.70 -22.44
N GLU A 145 8.58 -24.17 -23.41
CA GLU A 145 7.62 -23.41 -24.19
C GLU A 145 6.40 -22.95 -23.35
N PRO A 146 5.60 -21.99 -23.85
CA PRO A 146 4.27 -21.77 -23.31
C PRO A 146 3.52 -23.10 -23.19
N SER A 147 2.83 -23.29 -22.07
CA SER A 147 2.09 -24.49 -21.72
C SER A 147 0.59 -24.21 -21.76
N HIS A 148 -0.17 -25.13 -22.36
CA HIS A 148 -1.62 -25.19 -22.28
C HIS A 148 -2.00 -26.09 -21.10
N VAL A 149 -2.75 -25.55 -20.15
CA VAL A 149 -3.09 -26.19 -18.87
C VAL A 149 -4.60 -26.36 -18.82
N VAL A 150 -5.07 -27.60 -18.66
CA VAL A 150 -6.50 -27.92 -18.54
C VAL A 150 -6.75 -28.71 -17.28
N GLY A 151 -7.61 -28.22 -16.39
CA GLY A 151 -7.94 -28.91 -15.13
C GLY A 151 -9.05 -28.19 -14.36
N THR A 152 -9.23 -28.52 -13.10
CA THR A 152 -10.28 -27.93 -12.24
C THR A 152 -9.73 -26.71 -11.52
N LEU A 153 -10.28 -25.52 -11.78
CA LEU A 153 -9.90 -24.31 -11.06
C LEU A 153 -10.35 -24.38 -9.61
N ARG A 154 -9.47 -24.01 -8.67
CA ARG A 154 -9.80 -23.75 -7.28
C ARG A 154 -9.37 -22.35 -6.88
N ILE A 155 -10.24 -21.68 -6.13
CA ILE A 155 -9.95 -20.39 -5.50
C ILE A 155 -9.71 -20.64 -4.00
N SER A 156 -8.64 -20.05 -3.46
CA SER A 156 -8.27 -20.16 -2.05
C SER A 156 -9.12 -19.24 -1.17
N LEU A 157 -10.27 -19.74 -0.75
CA LEU A 157 -11.10 -19.10 0.28
C LEU A 157 -10.61 -19.45 1.70
N PRO A 158 -11.01 -18.73 2.76
CA PRO A 158 -10.57 -19.01 4.13
C PRO A 158 -10.77 -20.46 4.59
N GLU A 159 -11.91 -21.05 4.24
CA GLU A 159 -12.35 -22.41 4.58
C GLU A 159 -11.87 -23.49 3.59
N SER A 160 -11.18 -23.10 2.53
CA SER A 160 -10.68 -24.03 1.53
C SER A 160 -9.60 -24.97 2.11
N SER A 161 -9.64 -26.23 1.71
CA SER A 161 -8.67 -27.27 2.13
C SER A 161 -7.93 -27.92 0.96
N HIS A 162 -8.04 -27.34 -0.24
CA HIS A 162 -7.39 -27.82 -1.46
C HIS A 162 -5.87 -27.59 -1.44
N GLU A 163 -5.13 -28.27 -2.32
CA GLU A 163 -3.66 -28.32 -2.25
C GLU A 163 -3.03 -26.95 -2.47
N GLY A 164 -3.57 -26.15 -3.40
CA GLY A 164 -3.10 -24.79 -3.65
C GLY A 164 -3.15 -23.91 -2.40
N LYS A 165 -4.21 -24.02 -1.61
CA LYS A 165 -4.37 -23.27 -0.35
C LYS A 165 -3.34 -23.70 0.69
N LYS A 166 -3.07 -25.00 0.84
CA LYS A 166 -2.06 -25.52 1.78
C LYS A 166 -0.66 -24.95 1.50
N HIS A 167 -0.39 -24.62 0.24
CA HIS A 167 0.85 -24.00 -0.22
C HIS A 167 0.80 -22.46 -0.32
N GLY A 168 -0.30 -21.83 0.09
CA GLY A 168 -0.43 -20.38 0.16
C GLY A 168 -0.72 -19.69 -1.17
N PHE A 169 -1.13 -20.42 -2.22
CA PHE A 169 -1.51 -19.83 -3.50
C PHE A 169 -2.94 -19.31 -3.47
N VAL A 170 -3.21 -18.26 -4.24
CA VAL A 170 -4.57 -17.72 -4.41
C VAL A 170 -5.41 -18.60 -5.33
N TYR A 171 -4.76 -19.19 -6.34
CA TYR A 171 -5.40 -20.03 -7.36
C TYR A 171 -4.64 -21.34 -7.51
N SER A 172 -5.38 -22.42 -7.73
CA SER A 172 -4.81 -23.65 -8.26
C SER A 172 -5.64 -24.24 -9.40
N ILE A 173 -4.99 -25.01 -10.25
CA ILE A 173 -5.65 -25.91 -11.21
C ILE A 173 -5.25 -27.33 -10.86
N GLU A 174 -6.22 -28.11 -10.41
CA GLU A 174 -6.04 -29.48 -9.95
C GLU A 174 -6.47 -30.48 -11.02
N ASP A 175 -5.96 -31.71 -10.91
CA ASP A 175 -6.17 -32.79 -11.89
C ASP A 175 -5.84 -32.34 -13.32
N ALA A 176 -4.75 -31.59 -13.44
CA ALA A 176 -4.40 -30.89 -14.66
C ALA A 176 -3.71 -31.81 -15.67
N GLU A 177 -4.02 -31.56 -16.94
CA GLU A 177 -3.20 -31.97 -18.07
C GLU A 177 -2.46 -30.74 -18.59
N VAL A 178 -1.12 -30.84 -18.69
CA VAL A 178 -0.27 -29.76 -19.20
C VAL A 178 0.43 -30.22 -20.47
N THR A 179 0.25 -29.47 -21.55
CA THR A 179 0.83 -29.76 -22.86
C THR A 179 1.51 -28.53 -23.45
N VAL A 180 2.37 -28.74 -24.46
CA VAL A 180 3.03 -27.63 -25.18
C VAL A 180 1.97 -26.82 -25.95
N HIS A 181 2.01 -25.50 -25.80
CA HIS A 181 1.19 -24.56 -26.58
C HIS A 181 2.01 -24.00 -27.74
N THR A 182 1.50 -24.17 -28.96
CA THR A 182 2.17 -23.75 -30.22
C THR A 182 1.62 -22.45 -30.81
N GLY A 183 0.63 -21.82 -30.16
CA GLY A 183 0.01 -20.57 -30.61
C GLY A 183 0.67 -19.31 -30.05
N GLU A 184 -0.08 -18.21 -30.01
CA GLU A 184 0.41 -16.94 -29.43
C GLU A 184 0.78 -17.10 -27.95
N ALA A 185 1.82 -16.38 -27.53
CA ALA A 185 2.28 -16.33 -26.14
C ALA A 185 1.14 -15.88 -25.19
N PRO A 186 1.15 -16.30 -23.92
CA PRO A 186 0.10 -15.95 -22.97
C PRO A 186 -0.04 -14.43 -22.83
N GLN A 187 -1.29 -13.97 -22.77
CA GLN A 187 -1.58 -12.58 -22.52
C GLN A 187 -1.08 -12.21 -21.12
N ARG A 188 -0.13 -11.26 -21.07
CA ARG A 188 0.41 -10.77 -19.80
C ARG A 188 -0.65 -9.95 -19.08
N ALA A 189 -0.69 -10.05 -17.76
CA ALA A 189 -1.49 -9.13 -16.97
C ALA A 189 -0.99 -7.68 -17.16
N PRO A 190 -1.87 -6.66 -17.07
CA PRO A 190 -1.48 -5.27 -17.33
C PRO A 190 -0.30 -4.76 -16.50
N SER A 191 -0.08 -5.33 -15.31
CA SER A 191 1.05 -4.98 -14.44
C SER A 191 2.40 -5.59 -14.86
N HIS A 192 2.42 -6.47 -15.88
CA HIS A 192 3.57 -7.25 -16.36
C HIS A 192 3.84 -7.11 -17.86
N ALA A 193 3.08 -6.26 -18.55
CA ALA A 193 3.45 -5.84 -19.88
C ALA A 193 4.83 -5.15 -19.77
N SER A 194 5.87 -5.79 -20.30
CA SER A 194 7.19 -5.16 -20.43
C SER A 194 7.01 -3.99 -21.38
N PRO A 195 7.18 -2.75 -20.91
CA PRO A 195 7.00 -1.60 -21.76
C PRO A 195 8.25 -1.42 -22.63
N GLY A 196 8.15 -1.75 -23.92
CA GLY A 196 9.25 -1.63 -24.88
C GLY A 196 10.41 -2.60 -24.63
N ALA A 197 11.29 -2.75 -25.64
CA ALA A 197 12.51 -3.51 -25.50
C ALA A 197 13.42 -2.82 -24.47
N HIS A 198 13.65 -3.44 -23.32
CA HIS A 198 14.66 -2.95 -22.38
C HIS A 198 16.05 -3.23 -22.97
N ASN A 199 16.64 -2.24 -23.63
CA ASN A 199 18.04 -2.31 -24.04
C ASN A 199 18.93 -2.43 -22.80
N LYS A 200 19.96 -3.30 -22.89
CA LYS A 200 20.90 -3.63 -21.80
C LYS A 200 21.62 -2.41 -21.20
N ASP A 201 21.60 -1.27 -21.88
CA ASP A 201 22.38 -0.08 -21.53
C ASP A 201 21.64 0.89 -20.59
N GLY A 202 20.42 0.57 -20.15
CA GLY A 202 19.72 1.33 -19.09
C GLY A 202 19.27 2.74 -19.48
N SER A 203 19.60 3.21 -20.69
CA SER A 203 19.03 4.45 -21.25
C SER A 203 17.58 4.19 -21.64
N ALA A 204 16.65 4.84 -20.96
CA ALA A 204 15.26 4.83 -21.38
C ALA A 204 15.14 5.41 -22.80
N GLU A 205 14.50 4.69 -23.73
CA GLU A 205 14.18 5.27 -25.04
C GLU A 205 13.37 6.55 -24.84
N SER A 206 13.81 7.64 -25.46
CA SER A 206 13.07 8.91 -25.39
C SER A 206 11.69 8.71 -26.01
N LEU A 207 10.66 9.20 -25.32
CA LEU A 207 9.30 9.13 -25.83
C LEU A 207 9.13 10.15 -26.96
N SER A 208 8.20 9.89 -27.87
CA SER A 208 7.81 10.87 -28.88
C SER A 208 7.59 12.24 -28.24
N ALA A 209 8.17 13.27 -28.85
CA ALA A 209 8.07 14.63 -28.36
C ALA A 209 6.59 15.03 -28.24
N ILE A 210 6.24 15.68 -27.13
CA ILE A 210 4.91 16.22 -26.89
C ILE A 210 5.05 17.59 -26.23
N ALA A 211 4.26 18.57 -26.66
CA ALA A 211 4.24 19.83 -25.94
C ALA A 211 3.64 19.60 -24.55
N PRO A 212 4.21 20.19 -23.48
CA PRO A 212 3.71 19.97 -22.11
C PRO A 212 2.21 20.26 -21.98
N VAL A 213 1.73 21.29 -22.66
CA VAL A 213 0.31 21.72 -22.66
C VAL A 213 -0.63 20.63 -23.18
N ASP A 214 -0.18 19.79 -24.12
CA ASP A 214 -0.98 18.70 -24.70
C ASP A 214 -1.16 17.52 -23.74
N LEU A 215 -0.43 17.49 -22.61
CA LEU A 215 -0.66 16.52 -21.55
C LEU A 215 -1.91 16.86 -20.72
N ILE A 216 -2.29 18.14 -20.63
CA ILE A 216 -3.46 18.58 -19.85
C ILE A 216 -4.74 17.87 -20.30
N PRO A 217 -5.14 17.88 -21.59
CA PRO A 217 -6.34 17.17 -22.04
C PRO A 217 -6.24 15.65 -21.86
N GLN A 218 -5.05 15.06 -21.95
CA GLN A 218 -4.86 13.62 -21.71
C GLN A 218 -5.09 13.25 -20.25
N VAL A 219 -4.53 14.04 -19.33
CA VAL A 219 -4.69 13.84 -17.88
C VAL A 219 -6.13 14.12 -17.45
N ALA A 220 -6.75 15.19 -17.97
CA ALA A 220 -8.16 15.52 -17.80
C ALA A 220 -9.06 14.36 -18.23
N LYS A 221 -8.79 13.73 -19.38
CA LYS A 221 -9.52 12.55 -19.86
C LYS A 221 -9.37 11.35 -18.92
N LEU A 222 -8.15 11.08 -18.43
CA LEU A 222 -7.93 9.98 -17.48
C LEU A 222 -8.68 10.18 -16.15
N LEU A 223 -8.76 11.42 -15.67
CA LEU A 223 -9.49 11.80 -14.47
C LEU A 223 -11.01 11.87 -14.66
N GLY A 224 -11.49 12.02 -15.89
CA GLY A 224 -12.89 12.36 -16.16
C GLY A 224 -13.24 13.79 -15.71
N GLN A 225 -12.28 14.72 -15.72
CA GLN A 225 -12.45 16.07 -15.19
C GLN A 225 -11.85 17.10 -16.13
N LYS A 226 -12.57 18.20 -16.39
CA LYS A 226 -12.04 19.35 -17.12
C LYS A 226 -11.39 20.34 -16.14
N PRO A 227 -10.33 21.06 -16.54
CA PRO A 227 -9.84 22.18 -15.76
C PRO A 227 -10.96 23.20 -15.52
N LEU A 228 -11.12 23.63 -14.27
CA LEU A 228 -12.00 24.76 -13.91
C LEU A 228 -11.33 26.09 -14.24
N HIS A 229 -10.00 26.12 -14.12
CA HIS A 229 -9.14 27.23 -14.53
C HIS A 229 -8.03 26.71 -15.44
N PRO A 230 -7.52 27.54 -16.37
CA PRO A 230 -6.37 27.16 -17.18
C PRO A 230 -5.17 26.75 -16.32
N ILE A 231 -4.45 25.70 -16.74
CA ILE A 231 -3.21 25.25 -16.09
C ILE A 231 -2.04 25.75 -16.94
N ILE A 232 -1.17 26.55 -16.34
CA ILE A 232 0.06 27.05 -16.97
C ILE A 232 1.22 26.12 -16.56
N ILE A 233 1.95 25.60 -17.54
CA ILE A 233 3.17 24.82 -17.28
C ILE A 233 4.37 25.74 -17.44
N GLN A 234 5.12 25.92 -16.35
CA GLN A 234 6.27 26.82 -16.29
C GLN A 234 7.53 26.05 -15.90
N ARG A 235 8.63 26.30 -16.62
CA ARG A 235 9.95 25.83 -16.20
C ARG A 235 10.52 26.78 -15.14
N VAL A 236 11.10 26.22 -14.10
CA VAL A 236 11.67 26.96 -12.96
C VAL A 236 13.05 26.42 -12.61
N SER A 237 13.89 27.28 -12.04
CA SER A 237 15.20 26.87 -11.54
C SER A 237 15.07 25.92 -10.36
N ALA A 238 16.11 25.11 -10.11
CA ALA A 238 16.17 24.24 -8.93
C ALA A 238 16.02 25.02 -7.60
N GLN A 239 16.53 26.25 -7.53
CA GLN A 239 16.40 27.12 -6.36
C GLN A 239 14.95 27.53 -6.11
N GLU A 240 14.25 27.99 -7.15
CA GLU A 240 12.84 28.36 -7.06
C GLU A 240 11.96 27.16 -6.69
N PHE A 241 12.20 26.02 -7.35
CA PHE A 241 11.52 24.76 -7.05
C PHE A 241 11.73 24.32 -5.59
N GLY A 242 12.98 24.41 -5.10
CA GLY A 242 13.34 24.16 -3.71
C GLY A 242 12.60 25.06 -2.72
N GLN A 243 12.54 26.36 -3.00
CA GLN A 243 11.86 27.33 -2.15
C GLN A 243 10.35 27.05 -2.04
N LEU A 244 9.72 26.64 -3.14
CA LEU A 244 8.30 26.30 -3.17
C LEU A 244 7.99 25.06 -2.32
N VAL A 245 8.78 24.00 -2.46
CA VAL A 245 8.66 22.81 -1.62
C VAL A 245 8.83 23.18 -0.14
N TRP A 246 9.82 24.03 0.16
CA TRP A 246 10.06 24.48 1.53
C TRP A 246 8.90 25.31 2.10
N ASN A 247 8.29 26.17 1.29
CA ASN A 247 7.13 26.96 1.66
C ASN A 247 5.89 26.09 1.91
N ASP A 248 5.61 25.11 1.04
CA ASP A 248 4.50 24.15 1.22
C ASP A 248 4.68 23.33 2.50
N LEU A 249 5.90 22.89 2.79
CA LEU A 249 6.22 22.18 4.03
C LEU A 249 6.06 23.06 5.26
N LYS A 250 6.50 24.32 5.23
CA LYS A 250 6.31 25.28 6.34
C LYS A 250 4.84 25.61 6.59
N ALA A 251 4.05 25.76 5.53
CA ALA A 251 2.61 25.97 5.63
C ALA A 251 1.92 24.73 6.23
N THR A 252 2.33 23.53 5.80
CA THR A 252 1.80 22.26 6.32
C THR A 252 2.20 21.99 7.77
N PHE A 253 3.39 22.44 8.18
CA PHE A 253 3.95 22.22 9.51
C PHE A 253 4.45 23.54 10.14
N PRO A 254 3.52 24.39 10.63
CA PRO A 254 3.86 25.65 11.28
C PRO A 254 4.79 25.45 12.48
N LYS A 255 5.67 26.43 12.76
CA LYS A 255 6.72 26.32 13.78
C LYS A 255 6.21 25.86 15.16
N GLY A 256 5.11 26.43 15.65
CA GLY A 256 4.58 26.10 16.98
C GLY A 256 4.19 24.63 17.14
N SER A 257 3.34 24.11 16.24
CA SER A 257 2.95 22.69 16.26
C SER A 257 4.09 21.76 15.86
N ARG A 258 4.98 22.24 14.98
CA ARG A 258 6.18 21.51 14.56
C ARG A 258 7.09 21.20 15.74
N ASP A 259 7.47 22.19 16.54
CA ASP A 259 8.45 22.00 17.60
C ASP A 259 7.91 20.99 18.65
N ALA A 260 6.60 21.05 18.96
CA ALA A 260 5.92 20.07 19.80
C ALA A 260 5.87 18.66 19.17
N ARG A 261 5.55 18.55 17.88
CA ARG A 261 5.57 17.27 17.14
C ARG A 261 6.98 16.66 17.09
N THR A 262 8.02 17.47 16.96
CA THR A 262 9.40 17.00 17.03
C THR A 262 9.67 16.32 18.37
N GLN A 263 9.26 16.92 19.49
CA GLN A 263 9.40 16.30 20.81
C GLN A 263 8.60 15.00 20.93
N ALA A 264 7.33 15.00 20.50
CA ALA A 264 6.50 13.80 20.49
C ALA A 264 7.12 12.67 19.67
N PHE A 265 7.62 12.97 18.47
CA PHE A 265 8.20 11.96 17.58
C PHE A 265 9.57 11.47 18.06
N ASN A 266 10.35 12.30 18.75
CA ASN A 266 11.57 11.85 19.43
C ASN A 266 11.24 10.87 20.56
N LEU A 267 10.24 11.18 21.40
CA LEU A 267 9.77 10.28 22.46
C LEU A 267 9.20 8.97 21.91
N LEU A 268 8.59 9.02 20.71
CA LEU A 268 8.15 7.83 19.98
C LEU A 268 9.26 7.15 19.17
N ARG A 269 10.49 7.70 19.13
CA ARG A 269 11.62 7.23 18.31
C ARG A 269 11.29 7.12 16.81
N LEU A 270 10.40 7.98 16.33
CA LEU A 270 10.05 8.08 14.92
C LEU A 270 11.05 8.93 14.13
N LEU A 271 11.63 9.96 14.76
CA LEU A 271 12.61 10.84 14.15
C LEU A 271 14.05 10.37 14.40
N PRO A 272 14.94 10.48 13.41
CA PRO A 272 16.38 10.39 13.63
C PRO A 272 16.89 11.53 14.54
N GLU A 273 17.81 11.22 15.44
CA GLU A 273 18.40 12.21 16.36
C GLU A 273 19.23 13.27 15.61
N GLY A 274 19.13 14.53 16.06
CA GLY A 274 19.99 15.62 15.60
C GLY A 274 19.69 16.17 14.19
N ILE A 275 18.55 15.79 13.58
CA ILE A 275 18.20 16.22 12.22
C ILE A 275 16.89 17.02 12.24
N ASP A 276 16.88 18.19 11.60
CA ASP A 276 15.64 18.94 11.36
C ASP A 276 14.75 18.13 10.41
N TRP A 277 13.59 17.71 10.92
CA TRP A 277 12.66 16.90 10.15
C TRP A 277 12.16 17.60 8.87
N LEU A 278 12.16 18.95 8.78
CA LEU A 278 11.82 19.65 7.54
C LEU A 278 12.91 19.47 6.49
N GLN A 279 14.18 19.38 6.88
CA GLN A 279 15.27 19.04 5.97
C GLN A 279 15.10 17.62 5.44
N ILE A 280 14.69 16.66 6.29
CA ILE A 280 14.35 15.31 5.85
C ILE A 280 13.20 15.35 4.85
N LEU A 281 12.08 16.00 5.18
CA LEU A 281 10.92 16.07 4.30
C LEU A 281 11.23 16.75 2.97
N ALA A 282 11.97 17.87 2.99
CA ALA A 282 12.39 18.54 1.78
C ALA A 282 13.32 17.66 0.93
N GLY A 283 14.26 16.96 1.55
CA GLY A 283 15.11 16.00 0.83
C GLY A 283 14.32 14.84 0.22
N LEU A 284 13.31 14.34 0.91
CA LEU A 284 12.40 13.32 0.36
C LEU A 284 11.58 13.85 -0.82
N GLU A 285 11.08 15.09 -0.76
CA GLU A 285 10.28 15.67 -1.85
C GLU A 285 11.13 16.09 -3.04
N LEU A 286 12.27 16.74 -2.81
CA LEU A 286 13.19 17.20 -3.85
C LEU A 286 13.95 16.05 -4.49
N GLY A 287 14.19 14.96 -3.78
CA GLY A 287 14.82 13.76 -4.33
C GLY A 287 13.88 12.85 -5.12
N ARG A 288 12.58 13.15 -5.18
CA ARG A 288 11.57 12.28 -5.81
C ARG A 288 10.73 12.98 -6.90
N ARG A 289 10.83 14.30 -7.07
CA ARG A 289 9.93 15.08 -7.93
C ARG A 289 10.68 15.97 -8.90
N ALA A 290 10.28 15.92 -10.16
CA ALA A 290 10.69 16.86 -11.20
C ALA A 290 9.62 17.91 -11.54
N ALA A 291 8.39 17.73 -11.02
CA ALA A 291 7.28 18.65 -11.24
C ALA A 291 6.36 18.75 -10.01
N ILE A 292 5.75 19.91 -9.79
CA ILE A 292 4.80 20.16 -8.69
C ILE A 292 3.69 21.13 -9.13
N SER A 293 2.48 20.95 -8.60
CA SER A 293 1.39 21.90 -8.76
C SER A 293 1.43 22.95 -7.65
N ASP A 294 1.09 24.18 -7.96
CA ASP A 294 0.82 25.21 -6.94
C ASP A 294 -0.45 24.90 -6.13
N GLU A 295 -0.66 25.68 -5.07
CA GLU A 295 -1.76 25.48 -4.12
C GLU A 295 -3.16 25.57 -4.75
N ASN A 296 -3.32 26.45 -5.74
CA ASN A 296 -4.57 26.70 -6.46
C ASN A 296 -4.79 25.72 -7.62
N GLY A 297 -3.77 24.95 -7.99
CA GLY A 297 -3.83 24.05 -9.13
C GLY A 297 -3.85 24.75 -10.49
N THR A 298 -3.41 26.00 -10.56
CA THR A 298 -3.41 26.82 -11.79
C THR A 298 -2.04 26.87 -12.46
N ARG A 299 -0.98 26.49 -11.72
CA ARG A 299 0.38 26.43 -12.25
C ARG A 299 1.01 25.07 -11.94
N VAL A 300 1.67 24.51 -12.94
CA VAL A 300 2.52 23.33 -12.81
C VAL A 300 3.95 23.75 -13.11
N LEU A 301 4.82 23.56 -12.12
CA LEU A 301 6.19 24.00 -12.14
C LEU A 301 7.08 22.79 -12.38
N VAL A 302 7.96 22.87 -13.37
CA VAL A 302 8.86 21.79 -13.79
C VAL A 302 10.29 22.27 -13.70
N LEU A 303 11.20 21.43 -13.19
CA LEU A 303 12.62 21.77 -13.18
C LEU A 303 13.12 22.06 -14.60
N ASP A 304 13.78 23.19 -14.78
CA ASP A 304 14.34 23.61 -16.07
C ASP A 304 15.52 22.73 -16.52
N SER A 305 16.22 22.14 -15.56
CA SER A 305 17.39 21.28 -15.76
C SER A 305 17.07 19.91 -16.36
N VAL A 306 15.81 19.46 -16.38
CA VAL A 306 15.45 18.10 -16.81
C VAL A 306 14.72 18.05 -18.17
N PRO A 307 14.99 17.03 -19.01
CA PRO A 307 14.31 16.85 -20.28
C PRO A 307 12.84 16.39 -20.10
N ILE A 308 11.87 17.13 -20.66
CA ILE A 308 10.42 16.82 -20.53
C ILE A 308 10.02 15.54 -21.29
N ASP A 309 10.76 15.19 -22.33
CA ASP A 309 10.60 13.95 -23.09
C ASP A 309 11.14 12.72 -22.37
N HIS A 310 11.97 12.92 -21.34
CA HIS A 310 12.40 11.82 -20.49
C HIS A 310 11.19 11.20 -19.76
N PRO A 311 11.01 9.87 -19.79
CA PRO A 311 9.78 9.26 -19.30
C PRO A 311 9.52 9.52 -17.81
N PHE A 312 10.56 9.52 -16.96
CA PHE A 312 10.44 9.89 -15.54
C PHE A 312 9.82 11.28 -15.36
N VAL A 313 10.35 12.28 -16.06
CA VAL A 313 9.89 13.67 -15.98
C VAL A 313 8.47 13.78 -16.50
N ARG A 314 8.16 13.08 -17.59
CA ARG A 314 6.82 13.03 -18.15
C ARG A 314 5.79 12.46 -17.17
N LEU A 315 6.13 11.41 -16.42
CA LEU A 315 5.26 10.84 -15.39
C LEU A 315 5.07 11.81 -14.21
N GLU A 316 6.12 12.49 -13.77
CA GLU A 316 6.01 13.51 -12.71
C GLU A 316 5.15 14.71 -13.16
N LEU A 317 5.29 15.15 -14.41
CA LEU A 317 4.47 16.20 -15.01
C LEU A 317 2.98 15.79 -15.10
N VAL A 318 2.70 14.58 -15.58
CA VAL A 318 1.34 14.00 -15.54
C VAL A 318 0.77 14.00 -14.12
N GLY A 319 1.59 13.63 -13.14
CA GLY A 319 1.24 13.65 -11.73
C GLY A 319 0.95 15.05 -11.20
N ALA A 320 1.72 16.06 -11.60
CA ALA A 320 1.52 17.44 -11.18
C ALA A 320 0.27 18.05 -11.82
N ILE A 321 0.00 17.78 -13.10
CA ILE A 321 -1.25 18.19 -13.77
C ILE A 321 -2.46 17.57 -13.08
N ALA A 322 -2.41 16.26 -12.77
CA ALA A 322 -3.47 15.58 -12.05
C ALA A 322 -3.72 16.21 -10.67
N ASP A 323 -2.64 16.57 -9.97
CA ASP A 323 -2.74 17.26 -8.68
C ASP A 323 -3.40 18.64 -8.80
N GLY A 324 -3.04 19.40 -9.83
CA GLY A 324 -3.63 20.72 -10.09
C GLY A 324 -5.13 20.63 -10.37
N LEU A 325 -5.56 19.68 -11.20
CA LEU A 325 -6.98 19.44 -11.46
C LEU A 325 -7.75 19.06 -10.18
N LEU A 326 -7.18 18.20 -9.35
CA LEU A 326 -7.77 17.82 -8.06
C LEU A 326 -7.87 19.01 -7.10
N ARG A 327 -6.86 19.88 -7.05
CA ARG A 327 -6.87 21.10 -6.21
C ARG A 327 -7.93 22.09 -6.65
N GLN A 328 -8.05 22.36 -7.95
CA GLN A 328 -9.12 23.21 -8.48
C GLN A 328 -10.50 22.66 -8.08
N ARG A 329 -10.67 21.35 -8.19
CA ARG A 329 -11.92 20.68 -7.80
C ARG A 329 -12.19 20.79 -6.30
N PHE A 330 -11.22 20.47 -5.45
CA PHE A 330 -11.37 20.59 -3.99
C PHE A 330 -11.66 22.04 -3.56
N ALA A 331 -11.10 23.02 -4.26
CA ALA A 331 -11.44 24.44 -4.07
C ALA A 331 -12.92 24.70 -4.31
N LYS A 332 -13.43 24.24 -5.45
CA LYS A 332 -14.84 24.41 -5.83
C LYS A 332 -15.79 23.74 -4.85
N ASP A 333 -15.44 22.56 -4.35
CA ASP A 333 -16.29 21.77 -3.45
C ASP A 333 -16.21 22.26 -1.98
N GLY A 334 -15.47 23.35 -1.69
CA GLY A 334 -15.25 23.84 -0.34
C GLY A 334 -14.40 22.90 0.54
N LEU A 335 -13.71 21.96 -0.08
CA LEU A 335 -12.84 20.98 0.58
C LEU A 335 -11.40 21.49 0.74
N ASN A 336 -11.14 22.72 0.28
CA ASN A 336 -9.88 23.43 0.45
C ASN A 336 -9.64 23.96 1.87
N ASP A 337 -10.49 23.63 2.83
CA ASP A 337 -10.36 24.09 4.22
C ASP A 337 -9.11 23.51 4.89
N TRP A 338 -8.00 24.21 4.68
CA TRP A 338 -6.84 24.24 5.57
C TRP A 338 -7.27 24.43 7.03
N ALA A 339 -8.39 25.11 7.28
CA ALA A 339 -8.99 25.27 8.62
C ALA A 339 -9.47 23.94 9.25
N GLU A 340 -9.92 22.96 8.46
CA GLU A 340 -10.24 21.62 8.98
C GLU A 340 -9.01 20.70 9.08
N MET A 341 -7.95 20.98 8.31
CA MET A 341 -6.67 20.25 8.39
C MET A 341 -5.96 20.44 9.73
N GLU A 342 -6.35 21.45 10.53
CA GLU A 342 -5.81 21.71 11.86
C GLU A 342 -6.46 20.84 12.97
N LYS A 343 -7.57 20.15 12.71
CA LYS A 343 -8.30 19.43 13.78
C LYS A 343 -7.56 18.20 14.32
N ASN A 344 -6.95 17.40 13.42
CA ASN A 344 -6.00 16.34 13.78
C ASN A 344 -5.22 15.81 12.55
N GLU A 345 -4.04 15.25 12.80
CA GLU A 345 -3.09 14.79 11.81
C GLU A 345 -3.57 13.56 11.00
N ASP A 346 -4.33 12.64 11.59
CA ASP A 346 -4.82 11.44 10.90
C ASP A 346 -5.85 11.78 9.82
N THR A 347 -6.81 12.65 10.12
CA THR A 347 -7.80 13.16 9.14
C THR A 347 -7.12 13.94 8.01
N ARG A 348 -6.15 14.80 8.34
CA ARG A 348 -5.35 15.52 7.33
C ARG A 348 -4.64 14.56 6.39
N ARG A 349 -4.02 13.50 6.95
CA ARG A 349 -3.31 12.47 6.18
C ARG A 349 -4.26 11.59 5.38
N ALA A 350 -5.48 11.31 5.87
CA ALA A 350 -6.52 10.61 5.12
C ALA A 350 -6.90 11.38 3.85
N ARG A 351 -7.16 12.69 3.97
CA ARG A 351 -7.41 13.57 2.81
C ARG A 351 -6.21 13.62 1.84
N LYS A 352 -5.00 13.74 2.38
CA LYS A 352 -3.76 13.68 1.58
C LYS A 352 -3.65 12.35 0.82
N SER A 353 -4.04 11.23 1.44
CA SER A 353 -4.03 9.90 0.83
C SER A 353 -5.01 9.78 -0.33
N LEU A 354 -6.23 10.34 -0.21
CA LEU A 354 -7.19 10.36 -1.32
C LEU A 354 -6.60 11.06 -2.54
N ARG A 355 -6.09 12.29 -2.34
CA ARG A 355 -5.49 13.10 -3.41
C ARG A 355 -4.29 12.40 -4.05
N LEU A 356 -3.33 11.95 -3.22
CA LEU A 356 -2.12 11.29 -3.71
C LEU A 356 -2.42 9.94 -4.37
N GLY A 357 -3.44 9.22 -3.87
CA GLY A 357 -3.91 7.98 -4.46
C GLY A 357 -4.38 8.16 -5.88
N ILE A 358 -5.28 9.13 -6.11
CA ILE A 358 -5.80 9.43 -7.44
C ILE A 358 -4.67 9.89 -8.36
N LYS A 359 -3.80 10.80 -7.90
CA LYS A 359 -2.59 11.22 -8.63
C LYS A 359 -1.76 10.02 -9.09
N LYS A 360 -1.43 9.11 -8.18
CA LYS A 360 -0.59 7.93 -8.49
C LYS A 360 -1.31 6.93 -9.41
N THR A 361 -2.62 6.77 -9.29
CA THR A 361 -3.41 5.95 -10.22
C THR A 361 -3.43 6.54 -11.62
N VAL A 362 -3.56 7.86 -11.78
CA VAL A 362 -3.43 8.54 -13.07
C VAL A 362 -2.06 8.33 -13.69
N ILE A 363 -0.98 8.52 -12.92
CA ILE A 363 0.40 8.27 -13.37
C ILE A 363 0.54 6.83 -13.87
N ARG A 364 0.07 5.85 -13.09
CA ARG A 364 0.13 4.43 -13.44
C ARG A 364 -0.64 4.13 -14.73
N ARG A 365 -1.86 4.64 -14.89
CA ARG A 365 -2.68 4.41 -16.08
C ARG A 365 -2.08 5.07 -17.32
N TYR A 366 -1.57 6.29 -17.17
CA TYR A 366 -0.83 6.96 -18.24
C TYR A 366 0.40 6.15 -18.65
N ALA A 367 1.22 5.73 -17.68
CA ALA A 367 2.42 4.93 -17.91
C ALA A 367 2.10 3.63 -18.68
N ILE A 368 1.07 2.88 -18.26
CA ILE A 368 0.60 1.69 -18.96
C ILE A 368 0.19 2.02 -20.40
N SER A 369 -0.61 3.08 -20.61
CA SER A 369 -1.09 3.47 -21.94
C SER A 369 0.02 3.89 -22.91
N LYS A 370 1.19 4.28 -22.38
CA LYS A 370 2.35 4.74 -23.16
C LYS A 370 3.49 3.74 -23.19
N GLY A 371 3.33 2.58 -22.55
CA GLY A 371 4.43 1.65 -22.40
C GLY A 371 5.63 2.29 -21.68
N ILE A 372 5.39 2.99 -20.55
CA ILE A 372 6.46 3.54 -19.70
C ILE A 372 6.59 2.66 -18.44
N SER A 373 7.82 2.27 -18.10
CA SER A 373 8.08 1.58 -16.84
C SER A 373 7.94 2.53 -15.64
N PRO A 374 7.17 2.17 -14.60
CA PRO A 374 7.05 2.98 -13.39
C PRO A 374 8.34 2.97 -12.53
N LYS A 375 9.29 2.08 -12.83
CA LYS A 375 10.60 1.98 -12.15
C LYS A 375 11.71 2.70 -12.90
N ILE A 376 11.36 3.48 -13.92
CA ILE A 376 12.33 4.22 -14.71
C ILE A 376 13.16 5.15 -13.81
N PRO A 377 14.50 5.10 -13.85
CA PRO A 377 15.32 6.00 -13.05
C PRO A 377 15.09 7.45 -13.50
N PRO A 378 15.37 8.44 -12.62
CA PRO A 378 15.42 9.84 -13.05
C PRO A 378 16.54 10.07 -14.08
N PRO A 379 16.45 11.12 -14.92
CA PRO A 379 17.50 11.47 -15.88
C PRO A 379 18.78 11.89 -15.14
N ALA A 380 19.94 11.84 -15.82
CA ALA A 380 21.23 12.17 -15.20
C ALA A 380 21.31 13.63 -14.73
N GLU A 381 20.59 14.52 -15.41
CA GLU A 381 20.46 15.95 -15.10
C GLU A 381 19.56 16.23 -13.89
N PHE A 382 18.86 15.21 -13.40
CA PHE A 382 18.12 15.29 -12.15
C PHE A 382 19.10 15.13 -10.98
N GLU A 383 19.68 16.24 -10.55
CA GLU A 383 20.47 16.30 -9.34
C GLU A 383 19.54 16.56 -8.14
N PRO A 384 19.39 15.61 -7.20
CA PRO A 384 18.67 15.86 -5.97
C PRO A 384 19.39 17.00 -5.23
N SER A 385 18.73 18.14 -5.09
CA SER A 385 19.32 19.33 -4.43
C SER A 385 19.68 19.08 -2.96
N VAL A 386 19.19 17.99 -2.36
CA VAL A 386 19.48 17.56 -1.00
C VAL A 386 19.66 16.05 -1.01
N ARG A 387 20.80 15.55 -0.49
CA ARG A 387 21.00 14.11 -0.26
C ARG A 387 19.83 13.61 0.60
N ALA A 388 19.16 12.53 0.20
CA ALA A 388 17.99 12.01 0.91
C ALA A 388 18.40 11.47 2.31
N ILE A 389 18.52 12.37 3.27
CA ILE A 389 18.78 12.06 4.69
C ILE A 389 17.54 11.35 5.22
N GLY A 390 17.73 10.23 5.91
CA GLY A 390 16.62 9.50 6.54
C GLY A 390 15.74 8.70 5.59
N ARG A 391 16.19 8.40 4.36
CA ARG A 391 15.52 7.41 3.50
C ARG A 391 15.38 6.08 4.25
N ASP A 392 14.23 5.43 4.11
CA ASP A 392 13.92 4.16 4.77
C ASP A 392 13.81 4.23 6.32
N SER A 393 13.97 5.40 6.92
CA SER A 393 13.69 5.63 8.34
C SER A 393 12.20 5.45 8.65
N MET A 394 11.86 5.28 9.94
CA MET A 394 10.45 5.25 10.37
C MET A 394 9.73 6.55 10.05
N PHE A 395 10.45 7.68 10.03
CA PHE A 395 9.90 8.96 9.61
C PHE A 395 9.58 9.01 8.11
N ASP A 396 10.44 8.46 7.23
CA ASP A 396 10.12 8.34 5.79
C ASP A 396 8.90 7.44 5.60
N ARG A 397 8.83 6.30 6.31
CA ARG A 397 7.64 5.41 6.26
C ARG A 397 6.37 6.13 6.70
N TRP A 398 6.43 6.86 7.81
CA TRP A 398 5.34 7.72 8.25
C TRP A 398 5.00 8.74 7.18
N TYR A 399 5.96 9.46 6.62
CA TYR A 399 5.68 10.50 5.64
C TYR A 399 5.11 9.96 4.31
N SER A 400 5.62 8.82 3.84
CA SER A 400 5.27 8.23 2.54
C SER A 400 3.96 7.44 2.56
N LEU A 401 3.47 7.04 3.75
CA LEU A 401 2.31 6.17 3.88
C LEU A 401 1.07 6.65 3.11
N PRO A 402 0.72 7.96 3.07
CA PRO A 402 -0.41 8.43 2.27
C PRO A 402 -0.30 8.10 0.78
N ALA A 403 0.90 8.24 0.20
CA ALA A 403 1.14 7.92 -1.20
C ALA A 403 1.12 6.40 -1.46
N PHE A 404 1.38 5.59 -0.43
CA PHE A 404 1.33 4.13 -0.49
C PHE A 404 -0.10 3.59 -0.41
N LEU A 405 -0.91 4.11 0.52
CA LEU A 405 -2.28 3.62 0.77
C LEU A 405 -3.32 4.19 -0.19
N GLY A 406 -3.14 5.44 -0.64
CA GLY A 406 -4.08 6.09 -1.55
C GLY A 406 -4.45 5.27 -2.79
N PRO A 407 -3.48 4.75 -3.58
CA PRO A 407 -3.77 4.01 -4.81
C PRO A 407 -4.56 2.73 -4.55
N PHE A 408 -4.32 2.09 -3.42
CA PHE A 408 -5.08 0.91 -3.01
C PHE A 408 -6.56 1.24 -2.79
N PHE A 409 -6.86 2.32 -2.08
CA PHE A 409 -8.25 2.78 -1.89
C PHE A 409 -8.92 3.16 -3.22
N VAL A 410 -8.21 3.82 -4.13
CA VAL A 410 -8.74 4.12 -5.48
C VAL A 410 -9.03 2.83 -6.25
N ASP A 411 -8.10 1.88 -6.27
CA ASP A 411 -8.28 0.58 -6.93
C ASP A 411 -9.41 -0.24 -6.28
N PHE A 412 -9.66 -0.07 -4.98
CA PHE A 412 -10.81 -0.66 -4.31
C PHE A 412 -12.12 -0.04 -4.84
N MET A 413 -12.23 1.29 -4.82
CA MET A 413 -13.46 2.00 -5.19
C MET A 413 -13.86 1.85 -6.66
N VAL A 414 -12.89 1.90 -7.58
CA VAL A 414 -13.19 1.92 -9.04
C VAL A 414 -12.44 0.86 -9.83
N GLY A 415 -11.60 0.04 -9.19
CA GLY A 415 -10.78 -0.94 -9.89
C GLY A 415 -9.55 -0.36 -10.58
N PRO A 416 -8.64 -1.25 -11.03
CA PRO A 416 -7.41 -0.84 -11.70
C PRO A 416 -7.65 -0.09 -13.01
N THR A 417 -8.78 -0.35 -13.68
CA THR A 417 -9.14 0.19 -15.01
C THR A 417 -10.46 0.96 -15.02
N GLY A 418 -11.28 0.92 -13.97
CA GLY A 418 -12.59 1.59 -13.99
C GLY A 418 -12.49 3.11 -13.89
N PRO A 419 -13.51 3.84 -14.31
CA PRO A 419 -13.40 5.28 -14.58
C PRO A 419 -13.23 6.12 -13.29
N LEU A 420 -12.24 7.02 -13.26
CA LEU A 420 -11.91 7.80 -12.05
C LEU A 420 -12.98 8.83 -11.67
N GLU A 421 -13.87 9.19 -12.59
CA GLU A 421 -15.07 10.00 -12.31
C GLU A 421 -15.99 9.35 -11.27
N GLN A 422 -15.95 8.02 -11.11
CA GLN A 422 -16.71 7.32 -10.07
C GLN A 422 -16.18 7.57 -8.64
N MET A 423 -15.02 8.23 -8.49
CA MET A 423 -14.53 8.71 -7.19
C MET A 423 -15.37 9.86 -6.60
N GLU A 424 -16.41 10.32 -7.29
CA GLU A 424 -17.35 11.36 -6.86
C GLU A 424 -17.86 11.16 -5.42
N ARG A 425 -18.18 9.92 -5.04
CA ARG A 425 -18.63 9.58 -3.69
C ARG A 425 -17.54 9.89 -2.65
N ALA A 426 -16.30 9.51 -2.92
CA ALA A 426 -15.17 9.77 -2.04
C ALA A 426 -14.76 11.23 -2.02
N PHE A 427 -15.06 12.02 -3.05
CA PHE A 427 -14.87 13.46 -3.00
C PHE A 427 -15.90 14.13 -2.07
N LYS A 428 -17.18 13.77 -2.18
CA LYS A 428 -18.25 14.34 -1.34
C LYS A 428 -18.18 13.89 0.13
N GLY A 429 -17.73 12.66 0.36
CA GLY A 429 -17.50 12.11 1.69
C GLY A 429 -16.14 11.46 1.74
N PRO A 430 -15.04 12.23 1.92
CA PRO A 430 -13.70 11.66 1.97
C PRO A 430 -13.51 10.79 3.21
N PRO A 431 -12.63 9.79 3.15
CA PRO A 431 -12.28 9.02 4.33
C PRO A 431 -11.78 9.93 5.47
N ARG A 432 -12.23 9.64 6.69
CA ARG A 432 -11.98 10.46 7.89
C ARG A 432 -10.69 10.10 8.61
N THR A 433 -10.15 8.92 8.33
CA THR A 433 -8.97 8.33 8.97
C THR A 433 -8.14 7.54 7.96
N MET A 434 -6.86 7.34 8.25
CA MET A 434 -6.03 6.41 7.48
C MET A 434 -6.50 4.95 7.59
N MET A 435 -7.29 4.58 8.61
CA MET A 435 -7.81 3.21 8.76
C MET A 435 -8.76 2.83 7.65
N GLU A 436 -9.59 3.75 7.20
CA GLU A 436 -10.51 3.56 6.07
C GLU A 436 -9.77 3.33 4.73
N PHE A 437 -8.50 3.74 4.61
CA PHE A 437 -7.66 3.36 3.46
C PHE A 437 -7.09 1.95 3.59
N LEU A 438 -6.80 1.49 4.81
CA LEU A 438 -6.33 0.12 5.06
C LEU A 438 -7.45 -0.89 4.98
N ARG A 439 -8.66 -0.50 5.39
CA ARG A 439 -9.88 -1.32 5.39
C ARG A 439 -11.03 -0.58 4.68
N PRO A 440 -11.02 -0.44 3.35
CA PRO A 440 -12.03 0.31 2.61
C PRO A 440 -13.47 -0.15 2.81
N LEU A 441 -13.70 -1.42 3.17
CA LEU A 441 -15.04 -1.89 3.54
C LEU A 441 -15.61 -1.16 4.76
N TRP A 442 -14.77 -0.67 5.68
CA TRP A 442 -15.21 0.12 6.84
C TRP A 442 -15.65 1.53 6.42
N TYR A 443 -15.10 2.05 5.33
CA TYR A 443 -15.57 3.29 4.71
C TYR A 443 -16.93 3.10 4.03
N GLU A 444 -17.14 1.98 3.35
CA GLU A 444 -18.43 1.69 2.71
C GLU A 444 -19.53 1.33 3.71
N ASN A 445 -19.17 0.60 4.77
CA ASN A 445 -20.07 0.14 5.80
C ASN A 445 -19.51 0.44 7.20
N ALA A 446 -19.97 1.56 7.76
CA ALA A 446 -19.57 2.02 9.08
C ALA A 446 -19.96 1.06 10.22
N SER A 447 -20.89 0.12 10.03
CA SER A 447 -21.24 -0.85 11.09
C SER A 447 -20.15 -1.88 11.36
N LEU A 448 -19.20 -2.05 10.43
CA LEU A 448 -18.04 -2.93 10.59
C LEU A 448 -16.97 -2.35 11.52
N TRP A 449 -17.08 -1.07 11.88
CA TRP A 449 -16.09 -0.36 12.67
C TRP A 449 -16.73 0.61 13.65
N LYS A 450 -16.60 0.32 14.95
CA LYS A 450 -17.04 1.23 15.99
C LYS A 450 -15.93 2.23 16.31
N GLN A 451 -15.99 3.43 15.74
CA GLN A 451 -15.08 4.50 16.12
C GLN A 451 -15.23 4.83 17.61
N ASP A 452 -14.10 5.04 18.28
CA ASP A 452 -14.03 5.45 19.68
C ASP A 452 -12.93 6.50 19.85
N PRO A 453 -13.15 7.73 19.36
CA PRO A 453 -12.13 8.78 19.41
C PRO A 453 -11.85 9.19 20.85
N VAL A 454 -10.57 9.33 21.19
CA VAL A 454 -10.17 9.84 22.51
C VAL A 454 -10.58 11.31 22.66
N PRO A 455 -11.30 11.68 23.75
CA PRO A 455 -11.73 13.06 24.02
C PRO A 455 -10.58 14.08 24.03
N SER A 456 -10.87 15.33 23.71
CA SER A 456 -9.85 16.39 23.65
C SER A 456 -9.29 16.76 25.03
N ASP A 457 -10.06 16.56 26.09
CA ASP A 457 -9.75 16.84 27.49
C ASP A 457 -9.04 15.67 28.20
N PHE A 458 -8.73 14.58 27.50
CA PHE A 458 -8.14 13.36 28.08
C PHE A 458 -6.84 13.59 28.88
N ALA A 459 -6.10 14.66 28.57
CA ALA A 459 -4.83 15.00 29.18
C ALA A 459 -4.96 15.94 30.40
N GLU A 460 -6.13 16.55 30.63
CA GLU A 460 -6.34 17.56 31.69
C GLU A 460 -6.12 17.00 33.09
N ARG A 461 -6.31 15.69 33.27
CA ARG A 461 -6.12 15.02 34.57
C ARG A 461 -4.66 14.67 34.87
N ILE A 462 -3.76 14.69 33.88
CA ILE A 462 -2.37 14.25 34.08
C ILE A 462 -1.48 15.37 34.61
N MET A 463 -1.80 16.62 34.26
CA MET A 463 -1.04 17.80 34.67
C MET A 463 -1.95 19.02 34.75
N GLN A 464 -1.70 19.89 35.74
CA GLN A 464 -2.39 21.19 35.85
C GLN A 464 -2.07 22.12 34.67
N SER A 465 -0.84 22.06 34.13
CA SER A 465 -0.47 22.84 32.95
C SER A 465 -0.97 22.17 31.68
N PRO A 466 -1.58 22.90 30.73
CA PRO A 466 -2.03 22.34 29.48
C PRO A 466 -0.84 21.80 28.65
N PRO A 467 -1.04 20.77 27.83
CA PRO A 467 -0.01 20.29 26.92
C PRO A 467 0.36 21.35 25.88
N ALA A 468 1.61 21.32 25.42
CA ALA A 468 2.10 22.17 24.34
C ALA A 468 1.39 21.85 23.01
N LEU A 469 0.98 20.60 22.81
CA LEU A 469 0.15 20.17 21.68
C LEU A 469 -0.59 18.88 22.04
N THR A 470 -1.84 18.77 21.56
CA THR A 470 -2.56 17.49 21.46
C THR A 470 -2.85 17.17 20.00
N ASP A 471 -2.73 15.91 19.60
CA ASP A 471 -3.01 15.48 18.23
C ASP A 471 -3.39 14.00 18.20
N VAL A 472 -3.78 13.50 17.02
CA VAL A 472 -4.09 12.09 16.76
C VAL A 472 -2.91 11.48 16.03
N LEU A 473 -2.40 10.35 16.52
CA LEU A 473 -1.34 9.62 15.84
C LEU A 473 -1.93 8.85 14.64
N GLY A 474 -3.12 8.28 14.86
CA GLY A 474 -3.84 7.47 13.91
C GLY A 474 -3.12 6.17 13.58
N VAL A 475 -3.80 5.29 12.85
CA VAL A 475 -3.16 4.08 12.33
C VAL A 475 -1.94 4.42 11.44
N GLY A 476 -1.95 5.60 10.81
CA GLY A 476 -0.85 6.08 9.98
C GLY A 476 0.44 6.41 10.72
N GLY A 477 0.36 6.71 12.02
CA GLY A 477 1.51 6.85 12.92
C GLY A 477 1.78 5.62 13.78
N LEU A 478 0.75 4.89 14.18
CA LEU A 478 0.88 3.66 14.97
C LEU A 478 1.63 2.56 14.20
N ILE A 479 1.37 2.37 12.91
CA ILE A 479 2.06 1.32 12.12
C ILE A 479 3.58 1.56 12.07
N PRO A 480 4.09 2.75 11.66
CA PRO A 480 5.53 3.03 11.71
C PRO A 480 6.12 2.86 13.11
N TRP A 481 5.41 3.27 14.16
CA TRP A 481 5.88 3.14 15.53
C TRP A 481 6.01 1.68 15.97
N LEU A 482 4.96 0.87 15.74
CA LEU A 482 4.97 -0.57 16.04
C LEU A 482 5.94 -1.35 15.14
N ALA A 483 6.28 -0.84 13.95
CA ALA A 483 7.25 -1.44 13.04
C ALA A 483 8.72 -1.25 13.47
N GLN A 484 8.99 -0.56 14.59
CA GLN A 484 10.34 -0.47 15.15
C GLN A 484 10.89 -1.84 15.59
N PRO A 485 10.21 -2.58 16.48
CA PRO A 485 10.62 -3.94 16.83
C PRO A 485 9.96 -5.02 15.95
N ASN A 486 8.96 -4.67 15.14
CA ASN A 486 8.17 -5.64 14.37
C ASN A 486 8.33 -5.47 12.86
N SER A 487 8.04 -6.54 12.10
CA SER A 487 7.81 -6.40 10.66
C SER A 487 6.58 -5.52 10.37
N SER A 488 6.56 -4.84 9.22
CA SER A 488 5.41 -4.02 8.78
C SER A 488 4.09 -4.79 8.66
N TYR A 489 4.16 -6.11 8.44
CA TYR A 489 2.97 -6.98 8.47
C TYR A 489 2.43 -7.12 9.89
N VAL A 490 3.28 -7.51 10.84
CA VAL A 490 2.90 -7.67 12.26
C VAL A 490 2.37 -6.35 12.84
N ALA A 491 3.03 -5.23 12.54
CA ALA A 491 2.59 -3.89 12.97
C ALA A 491 1.17 -3.55 12.46
N ARG A 492 0.87 -3.88 11.19
CA ARG A 492 -0.47 -3.73 10.62
C ARG A 492 -1.49 -4.61 11.33
N THR A 493 -1.19 -5.89 11.54
CA THR A 493 -2.11 -6.80 12.24
C THR A 493 -2.42 -6.33 13.65
N ILE A 494 -1.43 -5.86 14.40
CA ILE A 494 -1.63 -5.30 15.76
C ILE A 494 -2.53 -4.06 15.68
N ALA A 495 -2.24 -3.14 14.76
CA ALA A 495 -3.03 -1.92 14.60
C ALA A 495 -4.41 -2.14 13.96
N GLY A 496 -4.71 -3.37 13.53
CA GLY A 496 -5.85 -3.72 12.68
C GLY A 496 -7.22 -3.48 13.28
N LYS A 497 -7.31 -3.37 14.61
CA LYS A 497 -8.55 -3.18 15.39
C LYS A 497 -8.55 -1.83 16.12
N TRP A 498 -7.74 -0.88 15.68
CA TRP A 498 -7.72 0.48 16.21
C TRP A 498 -9.10 1.15 16.06
N ALA A 499 -9.56 1.80 17.12
CA ALA A 499 -10.84 2.52 17.17
C ALA A 499 -10.66 4.04 17.31
N GLY A 500 -9.53 4.47 17.88
CA GLY A 500 -9.18 5.87 18.07
C GLY A 500 -7.88 6.01 18.86
N ASP A 501 -7.22 7.16 18.75
CA ASP A 501 -6.14 7.53 19.65
C ASP A 501 -6.05 9.04 19.80
N ARG A 502 -5.30 9.48 20.80
CA ARG A 502 -4.83 10.85 20.95
C ARG A 502 -3.56 10.86 21.79
N TRP A 503 -2.67 11.78 21.48
CA TRP A 503 -1.48 12.04 22.27
C TRP A 503 -1.40 13.51 22.66
N ALA A 504 -0.71 13.75 23.78
CA ALA A 504 -0.44 15.05 24.34
C ALA A 504 1.04 15.13 24.68
N VAL A 505 1.69 16.25 24.36
CA VAL A 505 3.10 16.48 24.67
C VAL A 505 3.26 17.74 25.51
N TRP A 506 4.07 17.65 26.56
CA TRP A 506 4.50 18.78 27.37
C TRP A 506 5.97 19.07 27.10
N GLN A 507 6.30 20.35 27.03
CA GLN A 507 7.67 20.84 26.95
C GLN A 507 7.95 21.65 28.20
N PHE A 508 9.03 21.33 28.89
CA PHE A 508 9.36 21.95 30.16
C PHE A 508 10.46 23.01 30.01
N PRO A 509 10.57 23.95 30.98
CA PRO A 509 11.57 25.03 30.92
C PRO A 509 13.03 24.58 30.84
N ASP A 510 13.33 23.37 31.32
CA ASP A 510 14.67 22.77 31.26
C ASP A 510 14.97 22.07 29.91
N GLY A 511 14.06 22.19 28.94
CA GLY A 511 14.18 21.57 27.61
C GLY A 511 13.80 20.09 27.58
N SER A 512 13.44 19.49 28.71
CA SER A 512 12.90 18.13 28.75
C SER A 512 11.44 18.09 28.26
N ALA A 513 10.98 16.91 27.86
CA ALA A 513 9.63 16.72 27.34
C ALA A 513 8.99 15.44 27.88
N ALA A 514 7.67 15.44 27.91
CA ALA A 514 6.86 14.30 28.30
C ALA A 514 5.71 14.10 27.32
N LEU A 515 5.28 12.85 27.12
CA LEU A 515 4.20 12.47 26.22
C LEU A 515 3.25 11.50 26.90
N LEU A 516 1.96 11.76 26.78
CA LEU A 516 0.87 10.82 27.03
C LEU A 516 0.33 10.35 25.69
N LEU A 517 0.17 9.05 25.51
CA LEU A 517 -0.57 8.45 24.41
C LEU A 517 -1.69 7.60 25.00
N GLU A 518 -2.92 7.86 24.57
CA GLU A 518 -4.08 6.99 24.84
C GLU A 518 -4.58 6.41 23.51
N THR A 519 -4.83 5.10 23.48
CA THR A 519 -5.40 4.38 22.34
C THR A 519 -6.65 3.61 22.77
N ARG A 520 -7.61 3.52 21.85
CA ARG A 520 -8.88 2.80 21.99
C ARG A 520 -8.98 1.72 20.91
N TRP A 521 -9.55 0.58 21.27
CA TRP A 521 -9.59 -0.63 20.44
C TRP A 521 -11.01 -1.17 20.32
N GLN A 522 -11.29 -1.96 19.26
CA GLN A 522 -12.61 -2.59 19.07
C GLN A 522 -12.97 -3.55 20.22
N ASP A 523 -11.97 -4.17 20.85
CA ASP A 523 -12.11 -5.18 21.88
C ASP A 523 -10.90 -5.21 22.83
N GLU A 524 -11.09 -5.85 23.99
CA GLU A 524 -10.05 -6.01 25.02
C GLU A 524 -8.85 -6.83 24.52
N GLU A 525 -9.08 -7.88 23.74
CA GLU A 525 -8.02 -8.73 23.20
C GLU A 525 -7.02 -7.91 22.36
N SER A 526 -7.55 -7.06 21.48
CA SER A 526 -6.77 -6.16 20.64
C SER A 526 -6.00 -5.12 21.47
N ALA A 527 -6.62 -4.58 22.53
CA ALA A 527 -5.96 -3.66 23.45
C ALA A 527 -4.78 -4.33 24.17
N VAL A 528 -4.97 -5.54 24.71
CA VAL A 528 -3.90 -6.33 25.35
C VAL A 528 -2.80 -6.66 24.35
N ARG A 529 -3.16 -7.06 23.13
CA ARG A 529 -2.19 -7.33 22.05
C ARG A 529 -1.35 -6.11 21.72
N PHE A 530 -1.96 -4.93 21.59
CA PHE A 530 -1.25 -3.69 21.38
C PHE A 530 -0.34 -3.35 22.56
N ARG A 531 -0.84 -3.45 23.80
CA ARG A 531 -0.07 -3.18 25.03
C ARG A 531 1.22 -4.00 25.08
N ASN A 532 1.13 -5.29 24.72
CA ASN A 532 2.28 -6.21 24.70
C ASN A 532 3.26 -5.93 23.56
N ALA A 533 2.86 -5.16 22.55
CA ALA A 533 3.67 -4.83 21.39
C ALA A 533 4.26 -3.40 21.43
N ILE A 534 3.98 -2.61 22.47
CA ILE A 534 4.54 -1.27 22.65
C ILE A 534 6.07 -1.35 22.64
N PRO A 535 6.77 -0.63 21.74
CA PRO A 535 8.23 -0.63 21.72
C PRO A 535 8.82 -0.15 23.05
N ASN A 536 9.88 -0.78 23.55
CA ASN A 536 10.53 -0.36 24.80
C ASN A 536 11.13 1.05 24.70
N HIS A 537 11.04 1.82 25.79
CA HIS A 537 11.66 3.13 25.92
C HIS A 537 12.22 3.32 27.35
N PRO A 538 13.43 3.91 27.55
CA PRO A 538 14.10 3.97 28.85
C PRO A 538 13.29 4.67 29.94
N TYR A 539 12.57 5.72 29.56
CA TYR A 539 11.70 6.48 30.44
C TYR A 539 10.27 6.30 29.95
N GLN A 540 9.65 5.20 30.34
CA GLN A 540 8.30 4.83 29.94
C GLN A 540 7.54 4.25 31.11
N TRP A 541 6.26 4.57 31.15
CA TRP A 541 5.31 3.90 32.01
C TRP A 541 4.08 3.47 31.21
N ASN A 542 3.80 2.17 31.23
CA ASN A 542 2.55 1.60 30.75
C ASN A 542 1.56 1.48 31.91
N PHE A 543 0.37 2.04 31.75
CA PHE A 543 -0.68 1.87 32.76
C PHE A 543 -1.04 0.37 32.92
N PRO A 544 -1.46 -0.06 34.12
CA PRO A 544 -2.06 -1.37 34.31
C PRO A 544 -3.25 -1.59 33.36
N HIS A 545 -3.43 -2.82 32.92
CA HIS A 545 -4.63 -3.19 32.16
C HIS A 545 -5.78 -3.42 33.13
N GLU A 546 -6.94 -2.86 32.81
CA GLU A 546 -8.19 -3.08 33.54
C GLU A 546 -9.03 -4.11 32.78
N SER A 547 -9.50 -5.16 33.47
CA SER A 547 -10.30 -6.21 32.81
C SER A 547 -11.57 -5.64 32.18
N GLY A 548 -11.86 -6.04 30.95
CA GLY A 548 -12.96 -5.51 30.14
C GLY A 548 -12.65 -4.18 29.42
N SER A 549 -11.48 -3.59 29.65
CA SER A 549 -11.10 -2.32 29.02
C SER A 549 -10.51 -2.54 27.63
N SER A 550 -10.95 -1.73 26.67
CA SER A 550 -10.34 -1.62 25.34
C SER A 550 -9.40 -0.41 25.22
N THR A 551 -8.89 0.08 26.36
CA THR A 551 -8.09 1.30 26.44
C THR A 551 -6.66 1.00 26.86
N VAL A 552 -5.70 1.63 26.20
CA VAL A 552 -4.29 1.54 26.58
C VAL A 552 -3.71 2.94 26.70
N ARG A 553 -3.01 3.18 27.82
CA ARG A 553 -2.32 4.43 28.09
C ARG A 553 -0.83 4.20 28.30
N VAL A 554 -0.03 5.10 27.75
CA VAL A 554 1.43 5.10 27.86
C VAL A 554 1.92 6.50 28.16
N LEU A 555 2.81 6.63 29.15
CA LEU A 555 3.60 7.82 29.38
C LEU A 555 5.03 7.59 28.90
N ARG A 556 5.64 8.62 28.30
CA ARG A 556 7.08 8.66 28.01
C ARG A 556 7.67 9.99 28.42
N GLY A 557 8.89 9.98 28.94
CA GLY A 557 9.68 11.16 29.23
C GLY A 557 10.97 11.18 28.42
N SER A 558 11.56 12.36 28.21
CA SER A 558 12.91 12.47 27.67
C SER A 558 13.98 12.13 28.71
N SER A 559 13.59 12.17 30.00
CA SER A 559 14.35 11.73 31.16
C SER A 559 13.42 11.18 32.24
N SER A 560 13.98 10.61 33.30
CA SER A 560 13.22 10.17 34.48
C SER A 560 12.50 11.34 35.16
N GLU A 561 13.15 12.49 35.27
CA GLU A 561 12.61 13.71 35.87
C GLU A 561 11.43 14.25 35.08
N ALA A 562 11.53 14.24 33.74
CA ALA A 562 10.44 14.64 32.86
C ALA A 562 9.21 13.72 33.00
N LEU A 563 9.45 12.40 33.10
CA LEU A 563 8.38 11.42 33.31
C LEU A 563 7.71 11.61 34.68
N ASN A 564 8.49 11.85 35.74
CA ASN A 564 8.00 12.04 37.10
C ASN A 564 7.21 13.34 37.33
N ARG A 565 7.21 14.26 36.35
CA ARG A 565 6.36 15.46 36.36
C ARG A 565 4.91 15.17 35.97
N LEU A 566 4.66 14.04 35.30
CA LEU A 566 3.32 13.59 34.96
C LEU A 566 2.74 12.89 36.18
N ASP A 567 1.59 13.35 36.67
CA ASP A 567 0.88 12.65 37.74
C ASP A 567 -0.13 11.66 37.13
N PRO A 568 0.20 10.35 37.08
CA PRO A 568 -0.69 9.29 36.59
C PRO A 568 -1.97 9.10 37.43
N PHE A 569 -1.99 9.63 38.67
CA PHE A 569 -2.98 9.36 39.71
C PHE A 569 -3.61 10.65 40.23
N ALA A 570 -3.36 11.77 39.55
CA ALA A 570 -4.04 13.01 39.87
C ALA A 570 -5.57 12.79 39.80
N PRO A 571 -6.32 13.27 40.81
CA PRO A 571 -7.69 12.86 41.09
C PRO A 571 -8.72 13.19 40.01
#